data_AF-A0A956E7E5-F1
#
_entry.id   AF-A0A956E7E5-F1
#
_cell.length_a   1.000
_cell.length_b   1.000
_cell.length_c   1.000
_cell.angle_alpha   90.00
_cell.angle_beta   90.00
_cell.angle_gamma   90.00
#
_symmetry.space_group_name_H-M   'P 1'
#
loop_
_entity.id
_entity.type
_entity.pdbx_description
1 polymer ?
#
loop_
_entity_poly.entity_id
_entity_poly.type
_entity_poly.pdbx_seq_one_letter_code
_entity_poly.pdbx_strand_id
1 'polypeptide(L)'
;MNRRWMLAGLVACVLWLSPLRASAQDVCSGDDKIIRGTVAHNLMYGAINTNSSVFGATALVEQHLLPELSLSNSVAAAHYTVTYIPAALRVPTCDLRMQKIDLSGGAFGAGLNFGALKLYFAGSTTTHQFASDKANERVASPFYGAGFILGSPIGFFKRRFERDDLSLTFDALLGAQLDEPDIGSISAAYVASKGFYTNLSEHHLHTFIGLVYQEAADSIEQGLEEQKDDPLDRIPYLKAGLANLDWLVGDARETIGSTRIFARRLKYQGIAPSNVPRDQVDEVKSQSLDFATAHLEQYGLLKLLNVSVAGAWAPEPFIHELTLSVGQGMPEDMMLENMREDGVDHDAESSFFGMRAAVGMVRMPKLWYYGVEGGPLFRFSVDLMMGGQDPEHDSYNMFFLTIGMNTPETLALFPFAQNSGFMKMSGSFVF
;
A
#
# COMPACT_ATOMS: atom_id res chain seq x y z
N MET A 1 -22.52 18.18 7.93
CA MET A 1 -21.77 17.99 6.66
C MET A 1 -22.74 17.85 5.48
N ASN A 2 -22.58 18.65 4.42
CA ASN A 2 -23.60 18.84 3.37
C ASN A 2 -23.58 17.71 2.31
N ARG A 3 -24.68 16.94 2.18
CA ARG A 3 -24.93 15.89 1.14
C ARG A 3 -24.62 16.31 -0.31
N ARG A 4 -24.59 17.62 -0.58
CA ARG A 4 -24.29 18.20 -1.89
C ARG A 4 -22.82 18.05 -2.32
N TRP A 5 -21.88 17.93 -1.38
CA TRP A 5 -20.45 17.77 -1.70
C TRP A 5 -20.09 16.35 -2.16
N MET A 6 -20.70 15.32 -1.58
CA MET A 6 -20.49 13.92 -2.01
C MET A 6 -21.02 13.66 -3.43
N LEU A 7 -22.22 14.16 -3.75
CA LEU A 7 -22.80 14.05 -5.10
C LEU A 7 -22.04 14.88 -6.14
N ALA A 8 -21.52 16.05 -5.75
CA ALA A 8 -20.65 16.86 -6.61
C ALA A 8 -19.31 16.15 -6.87
N GLY A 9 -18.73 15.45 -5.90
CA GLY A 9 -17.51 14.65 -6.08
C GLY A 9 -17.70 13.46 -7.03
N LEU A 10 -18.83 12.75 -6.93
CA LEU A 10 -19.18 11.62 -7.81
C LEU A 10 -19.44 12.08 -9.26
N VAL A 11 -20.16 13.19 -9.45
CA VAL A 11 -20.42 13.76 -10.77
C VAL A 11 -19.16 14.41 -11.36
N ALA A 12 -18.31 15.01 -10.53
CA ALA A 12 -16.99 15.50 -10.95
C ALA A 12 -16.07 14.36 -11.39
N CYS A 13 -16.06 13.20 -10.74
CA CYS A 13 -15.28 12.03 -11.18
C CYS A 13 -15.71 11.53 -12.56
N VAL A 14 -17.02 11.45 -12.83
CA VAL A 14 -17.55 11.03 -14.14
C VAL A 14 -17.25 12.06 -15.24
N LEU A 15 -17.33 13.36 -14.91
CA LEU A 15 -17.01 14.43 -15.87
C LEU A 15 -15.50 14.66 -16.04
N TRP A 16 -14.66 14.34 -15.05
CA TRP A 16 -13.19 14.38 -15.14
C TRP A 16 -12.59 13.25 -15.98
N LEU A 17 -13.36 12.21 -16.30
CA LEU A 17 -12.98 11.18 -17.29
C LEU A 17 -13.16 11.65 -18.74
N SER A 18 -13.86 12.77 -18.95
CA SER A 18 -14.24 13.28 -20.28
C SER A 18 -13.13 13.98 -21.09
N PRO A 19 -12.08 14.61 -20.49
CA PRO A 19 -10.98 15.22 -21.23
C PRO A 19 -9.78 14.29 -21.42
N LEU A 20 -9.86 13.00 -21.06
CA LEU A 20 -8.91 11.98 -21.52
C LEU A 20 -9.16 11.73 -23.03
N ARG A 21 -8.91 12.75 -23.86
CA ARG A 21 -8.63 12.55 -25.27
C ARG A 21 -7.35 11.76 -25.33
N ALA A 22 -7.52 10.45 -25.46
CA ALA A 22 -6.50 9.53 -25.88
C ALA A 22 -5.66 10.18 -26.99
N SER A 23 -4.41 10.53 -26.71
CA SER A 23 -3.42 10.31 -27.74
C SER A 23 -3.34 8.79 -27.84
N ALA A 24 -4.20 8.20 -28.66
CA ALA A 24 -4.06 6.82 -29.09
C ALA A 24 -2.72 6.77 -29.83
N GLN A 25 -1.65 6.55 -29.08
CA GLN A 25 -0.34 6.28 -29.63
C GLN A 25 -0.29 4.78 -29.76
N ASP A 26 -0.13 4.31 -31.00
CA ASP A 26 -0.09 2.88 -31.33
C ASP A 26 1.06 2.23 -30.54
N VAL A 27 0.72 1.61 -29.42
CA VAL A 27 1.64 0.75 -28.68
C VAL A 27 1.60 -0.61 -29.32
N CYS A 28 2.76 -1.10 -29.75
CA CYS A 28 2.83 -2.32 -30.55
C CYS A 28 2.41 -3.54 -29.72
N SER A 29 1.34 -4.19 -30.16
CA SER A 29 0.75 -5.37 -29.53
C SER A 29 1.36 -6.69 -30.01
N GLY A 30 2.50 -6.67 -30.71
CA GLY A 30 3.10 -7.84 -31.36
C GLY A 30 4.58 -8.08 -31.02
N ASP A 31 5.00 -9.33 -31.19
CA ASP A 31 6.32 -9.94 -30.90
C ASP A 31 7.56 -9.26 -31.52
N ASP A 32 7.40 -8.18 -32.28
CA ASP A 32 8.49 -7.61 -33.07
C ASP A 32 9.22 -6.49 -32.33
N LYS A 33 10.31 -6.91 -31.67
CA LYS A 33 11.43 -6.11 -31.09
C LYS A 33 11.28 -5.77 -29.60
N ILE A 34 11.56 -6.75 -28.75
CA ILE A 34 12.03 -6.49 -27.38
C ILE A 34 13.34 -5.72 -27.47
N ILE A 35 13.32 -4.43 -27.16
CA ILE A 35 14.53 -3.64 -26.97
C ILE A 35 15.10 -4.03 -25.59
N ARG A 36 16.38 -4.45 -25.54
CA ARG A 36 17.03 -4.79 -24.26
C ARG A 36 16.92 -3.61 -23.28
N GLY A 37 16.50 -3.88 -22.05
CA GLY A 37 16.28 -2.86 -21.02
C GLY A 37 14.91 -2.17 -21.07
N THR A 38 13.95 -2.71 -21.83
CA THR A 38 12.57 -2.19 -21.89
C THR A 38 11.56 -3.22 -21.41
N VAL A 39 10.46 -2.76 -20.82
CA VAL A 39 9.38 -3.63 -20.35
C VAL A 39 8.42 -3.88 -21.50
N ALA A 40 8.11 -5.14 -21.76
CA ALA A 40 7.20 -5.50 -22.84
C ALA A 40 5.77 -5.01 -22.55
N HIS A 41 4.99 -4.80 -23.61
CA HIS A 41 3.62 -4.27 -23.52
C HIS A 41 2.71 -5.07 -22.58
N ASN A 42 2.75 -6.40 -22.64
CA ASN A 42 1.94 -7.24 -21.75
C ASN A 42 2.40 -7.17 -20.28
N LEU A 43 3.69 -6.87 -20.05
CA LEU A 43 4.21 -6.64 -18.70
C LEU A 43 3.75 -5.30 -18.12
N MET A 44 3.48 -4.28 -18.95
CA MET A 44 2.88 -3.02 -18.52
C MET A 44 1.45 -3.22 -17.98
N TYR A 45 0.60 -3.97 -18.71
CA TYR A 45 -0.74 -4.33 -18.22
C TYR A 45 -0.69 -5.34 -17.07
N GLY A 46 0.32 -6.20 -17.00
CA GLY A 46 0.55 -7.04 -15.84
C GLY A 46 1.02 -6.26 -14.61
N ALA A 47 1.77 -5.18 -14.79
CA ALA A 47 2.37 -4.37 -13.73
C ALA A 47 1.32 -3.67 -12.83
N ILE A 48 0.11 -3.41 -13.34
CA ILE A 48 -1.01 -2.92 -12.52
C ILE A 48 -1.64 -4.02 -11.64
N ASN A 49 -1.46 -5.29 -11.99
CA ASN A 49 -1.90 -6.45 -11.20
C ASN A 49 -0.91 -6.78 -10.08
N THR A 50 -0.26 -5.76 -9.53
CA THR A 50 0.66 -5.90 -8.41
C THR A 50 -0.10 -5.99 -7.08
N ASN A 51 0.70 -6.27 -6.05
CA ASN A 51 0.32 -6.22 -4.64
C ASN A 51 -0.46 -4.96 -4.26
N SER A 52 -0.22 -3.85 -4.94
CA SER A 52 -0.88 -2.58 -4.67
C SER A 52 -2.43 -2.61 -4.60
N SER A 53 -3.10 -3.48 -5.36
CA SER A 53 -4.56 -3.66 -5.24
C SER A 53 -4.94 -4.35 -3.91
N VAL A 54 -4.48 -5.57 -3.68
CA VAL A 54 -4.83 -6.35 -2.48
C VAL A 54 -4.27 -5.76 -1.19
N PHE A 55 -2.97 -5.47 -1.20
CA PHE A 55 -2.26 -5.03 -0.01
C PHE A 55 -2.47 -3.53 0.24
N GLY A 56 -2.88 -2.74 -0.74
CA GLY A 56 -3.21 -1.33 -0.53
C GLY A 56 -4.39 -1.15 0.42
N ALA A 57 -5.49 -1.87 0.19
CA ALA A 57 -6.67 -1.79 1.06
C ALA A 57 -6.39 -2.44 2.43
N THR A 58 -5.74 -3.60 2.43
CA THR A 58 -5.40 -4.32 3.67
C THR A 58 -4.43 -3.53 4.54
N ALA A 59 -3.35 -2.99 3.97
CA ALA A 59 -2.39 -2.18 4.71
C ALA A 59 -3.01 -0.90 5.25
N LEU A 60 -3.91 -0.24 4.48
CA LEU A 60 -4.63 0.93 4.97
C LEU A 60 -5.47 0.60 6.21
N VAL A 61 -6.17 -0.54 6.19
CA VAL A 61 -6.97 -1.00 7.34
C VAL A 61 -6.08 -1.25 8.55
N GLU A 62 -4.99 -2.00 8.39
CA GLU A 62 -4.10 -2.39 9.48
C GLU A 62 -3.31 -1.24 10.09
N GLN A 63 -2.78 -0.36 9.26
CA GLN A 63 -1.80 0.64 9.68
C GLN A 63 -2.44 1.97 10.06
N HIS A 64 -3.66 2.22 9.57
CA HIS A 64 -4.30 3.53 9.72
C HIS A 64 -5.72 3.40 10.25
N LEU A 65 -6.64 2.80 9.48
CA LEU A 65 -8.07 2.91 9.78
C LEU A 65 -8.50 2.23 11.09
N LEU A 66 -8.03 1.01 11.37
CA LEU A 66 -8.37 0.33 12.63
C LEU A 66 -7.70 1.00 13.84
N PRO A 67 -6.40 1.36 13.81
CA PRO A 67 -5.81 2.19 14.85
C PRO A 67 -6.60 3.48 15.10
N GLU A 68 -6.97 4.21 14.04
CA GLU A 68 -7.78 5.45 14.13
C GLU A 68 -9.13 5.22 14.82
N LEU A 69 -9.86 4.17 14.44
CA LEU A 69 -11.14 3.80 15.07
C LEU A 69 -10.98 3.28 16.51
N SER A 70 -9.78 2.87 16.90
CA SER A 70 -9.49 2.36 18.24
C SER A 70 -9.14 3.46 19.23
N LEU A 71 -9.07 4.71 18.78
CA LEU A 71 -8.91 5.86 19.67
C LEU A 71 -10.22 6.07 20.44
N SER A 72 -10.11 6.19 21.77
CA SER A 72 -11.17 5.95 22.77
C SER A 72 -12.47 6.73 22.55
N ASN A 73 -12.41 7.87 21.85
CA ASN A 73 -13.55 8.76 21.66
C ASN A 73 -13.90 8.99 20.17
N SER A 74 -13.26 8.26 19.26
CA SER A 74 -13.58 8.35 17.83
C SER A 74 -15.00 7.83 17.56
N VAL A 75 -15.82 8.60 16.85
CA VAL A 75 -17.12 8.15 16.31
C VAL A 75 -16.94 7.66 14.88
N ALA A 76 -16.08 8.33 14.12
CA ALA A 76 -15.76 7.98 12.76
C ALA A 76 -14.29 8.25 12.44
N ALA A 77 -13.76 7.48 11.52
CA ALA A 77 -12.43 7.72 10.96
C ALA A 77 -12.51 7.65 9.44
N ALA A 78 -11.68 8.44 8.78
CA ALA A 78 -11.43 8.35 7.36
C ALA A 78 -9.95 8.54 7.09
N HIS A 79 -9.41 7.72 6.19
CA HIS A 79 -8.03 7.77 5.79
C HIS A 79 -7.93 7.72 4.27
N TYR A 80 -7.00 8.46 3.67
CA TYR A 80 -6.62 8.25 2.28
C TYR A 80 -5.10 8.25 2.12
N THR A 81 -4.63 7.50 1.14
CA THR A 81 -3.24 7.47 0.71
C THR A 81 -3.20 7.50 -0.81
N VAL A 82 -2.30 8.29 -1.38
CA VAL A 82 -2.05 8.40 -2.83
C VAL A 82 -0.56 8.32 -3.05
N THR A 83 -0.11 7.35 -3.83
CA THR A 83 1.28 7.19 -4.27
C THR A 83 1.37 7.46 -5.76
N TYR A 84 2.32 8.28 -6.16
CA TYR A 84 2.60 8.62 -7.55
C TYR A 84 4.06 8.36 -7.87
N ILE A 85 4.31 7.63 -8.97
CA ILE A 85 5.65 7.26 -9.43
C ILE A 85 5.80 7.74 -10.87
N PRO A 86 6.38 8.92 -11.09
CA PRO A 86 6.62 9.43 -12.43
C PRO A 86 7.64 8.56 -13.19
N ALA A 87 7.35 8.30 -14.46
CA ALA A 87 8.22 7.59 -15.39
C ALA A 87 8.75 6.25 -14.84
N ALA A 88 7.92 5.53 -14.07
CA ALA A 88 8.25 4.26 -13.45
C ALA A 88 8.65 3.19 -14.47
N LEU A 89 8.07 3.23 -15.66
CA LEU A 89 8.36 2.32 -16.76
C LEU A 89 8.67 3.07 -18.06
N ARG A 90 9.41 2.40 -18.94
CA ARG A 90 9.59 2.83 -20.33
C ARG A 90 9.24 1.70 -21.27
N VAL A 91 8.29 1.95 -22.17
CA VAL A 91 7.75 0.98 -23.12
C VAL A 91 8.00 1.49 -24.54
N PRO A 92 8.44 0.62 -25.47
CA PRO A 92 8.59 1.00 -26.87
C PRO A 92 7.22 1.15 -27.54
N THR A 93 7.05 2.21 -28.33
CA THR A 93 5.90 2.40 -29.23
C THR A 93 6.16 1.79 -30.60
N CYS A 94 5.13 1.70 -31.45
CA CYS A 94 5.30 1.20 -32.82
C CYS A 94 6.27 2.01 -33.68
N ASP A 95 6.48 3.29 -33.35
CA ASP A 95 7.46 4.15 -33.99
C ASP A 95 8.88 4.00 -33.41
N LEU A 96 9.14 2.95 -32.61
CA LEU A 96 10.40 2.69 -31.90
C LEU A 96 10.80 3.82 -30.94
N ARG A 97 9.84 4.65 -30.51
CA ARG A 97 10.07 5.66 -29.47
C ARG A 97 9.86 5.06 -28.10
N MET A 98 10.65 5.50 -27.12
CA MET A 98 10.44 5.10 -25.74
C MET A 98 9.44 6.03 -25.08
N GLN A 99 8.28 5.50 -24.71
CA GLN A 99 7.28 6.23 -23.96
C GLN A 99 7.45 5.98 -22.47
N LYS A 100 7.35 7.06 -21.68
CA LYS A 100 7.38 6.97 -20.22
C LYS A 100 5.98 6.69 -19.71
N ILE A 101 5.89 5.88 -18.69
CA ILE A 101 4.64 5.52 -18.04
C ILE A 101 4.73 5.96 -16.60
N ASP A 102 3.75 6.76 -16.20
CA ASP A 102 3.55 7.11 -14.81
C ASP A 102 2.63 6.08 -14.16
N LEU A 103 2.92 5.74 -12.91
CA LEU A 103 2.03 4.91 -12.10
C LEU A 103 1.41 5.77 -11.01
N SER A 104 0.17 5.46 -10.68
CA SER A 104 -0.39 5.90 -9.42
C SER A 104 -1.08 4.74 -8.72
N GLY A 105 -0.99 4.74 -7.41
CA GLY A 105 -1.77 3.88 -6.54
C GLY A 105 -2.45 4.76 -5.51
N GLY A 106 -3.56 4.29 -4.97
CA GLY A 106 -4.10 4.92 -3.79
C GLY A 106 -5.07 4.02 -3.08
N ALA A 107 -5.35 4.37 -1.84
CA ALA A 107 -6.31 3.70 -1.01
C ALA A 107 -7.10 4.72 -0.21
N PHE A 108 -8.36 4.38 0.10
CA PHE A 108 -9.24 5.13 0.97
C PHE A 108 -9.90 4.16 1.91
N GLY A 109 -10.06 4.57 3.15
CA GLY A 109 -10.88 3.86 4.10
C GLY A 109 -11.73 4.82 4.90
N ALA A 110 -12.87 4.32 5.35
CA ALA A 110 -13.72 5.00 6.31
C ALA A 110 -14.37 3.96 7.22
N GLY A 111 -14.62 4.36 8.46
CA GLY A 111 -15.30 3.50 9.42
C GLY A 111 -16.08 4.29 10.47
N LEU A 112 -16.88 3.53 11.20
CA LEU A 112 -17.72 3.98 12.29
C LEU A 112 -17.44 3.14 13.51
N ASN A 113 -17.38 3.80 14.66
CA ASN A 113 -17.17 3.17 15.96
C ASN A 113 -18.48 3.17 16.75
N PHE A 114 -18.92 1.99 17.19
CA PHE A 114 -20.10 1.78 18.03
C PHE A 114 -19.71 1.20 19.41
N GLY A 115 -18.55 1.61 19.93
CA GLY A 115 -17.96 1.09 21.16
C GLY A 115 -17.14 -0.16 20.88
N ALA A 116 -17.56 -1.31 21.43
CA ALA A 116 -16.85 -2.57 21.18
C ALA A 116 -16.90 -2.98 19.70
N LEU A 117 -17.95 -2.63 18.96
CA LEU A 117 -18.09 -2.97 17.54
C LEU A 117 -17.71 -1.78 16.65
N LYS A 118 -16.84 -2.01 15.69
CA LYS A 118 -16.50 -1.04 14.63
C LYS A 118 -16.83 -1.64 13.28
N LEU A 119 -17.34 -0.81 12.37
CA LEU A 119 -17.60 -1.18 10.98
C LEU A 119 -16.72 -0.35 10.08
N TYR A 120 -16.12 -0.96 9.06
CA TYR A 120 -15.20 -0.27 8.19
C TYR A 120 -15.26 -0.76 6.75
N PHE A 121 -14.96 0.18 5.86
CA PHE A 121 -14.76 -0.05 4.44
C PHE A 121 -13.39 0.50 4.07
N ALA A 122 -12.65 -0.26 3.27
CA ALA A 122 -11.46 0.23 2.61
C ALA A 122 -11.45 -0.18 1.15
N GLY A 123 -10.83 0.62 0.32
CA GLY A 123 -10.70 0.34 -1.09
C GLY A 123 -9.39 0.89 -1.62
N SER A 124 -8.91 0.26 -2.68
CA SER A 124 -7.65 0.62 -3.30
C SER A 124 -7.78 0.61 -4.82
N THR A 125 -6.96 1.43 -5.45
CA THR A 125 -6.91 1.55 -6.89
C THR A 125 -5.51 1.72 -7.38
N THR A 126 -5.18 1.04 -8.47
CA THR A 126 -3.91 1.20 -9.16
C THR A 126 -4.14 1.52 -10.62
N THR A 127 -3.35 2.46 -11.12
CA THR A 127 -3.50 3.00 -12.45
C THR A 127 -2.13 3.17 -13.08
N HIS A 128 -2.08 2.99 -14.39
CA HIS A 128 -0.97 3.48 -15.20
C HIS A 128 -1.51 4.46 -16.24
N GLN A 129 -0.68 5.42 -16.59
CA GLN A 129 -0.97 6.34 -17.69
C GLN A 129 0.31 6.68 -18.43
N PHE A 130 0.18 7.00 -19.70
CA PHE A 130 1.29 7.53 -20.46
C PHE A 130 1.65 8.93 -19.97
N ALA A 131 2.93 9.16 -19.70
CA ALA A 131 3.41 10.42 -19.21
C ALA A 131 3.19 11.50 -20.28
N SER A 132 2.41 12.52 -19.94
CA SER A 132 2.23 13.68 -20.81
C SER A 132 3.52 14.48 -20.89
N ASP A 133 3.78 15.12 -22.03
CA ASP A 133 4.84 16.12 -22.15
C ASP A 133 4.44 17.49 -21.59
N LYS A 134 3.16 17.70 -21.28
CA LYS A 134 2.68 18.98 -20.74
C LYS A 134 2.82 19.02 -19.22
N ALA A 135 3.39 20.11 -18.71
CA ALA A 135 3.65 20.28 -17.29
C ALA A 135 2.36 20.26 -16.43
N ASN A 136 1.26 20.83 -16.93
CA ASN A 136 -0.02 20.86 -16.22
C ASN A 136 -0.64 19.45 -16.06
N GLU A 137 -0.53 18.60 -17.08
CA GLU A 137 -1.01 17.21 -17.02
C GLU A 137 -0.14 16.37 -16.07
N ARG A 138 1.17 16.62 -16.00
CA ARG A 138 2.06 15.99 -15.01
C ARG A 138 1.74 16.39 -13.57
N VAL A 139 1.39 17.66 -13.34
CA VAL A 139 0.99 18.15 -12.00
C VAL A 139 -0.37 17.59 -11.60
N ALA A 140 -1.29 17.40 -12.54
CA ALA A 140 -2.60 16.79 -12.28
C ALA A 140 -2.52 15.27 -12.06
N SER A 141 -1.46 14.62 -12.57
CA SER A 141 -1.34 13.16 -12.60
C SER A 141 -1.57 12.44 -11.25
N PRO A 142 -0.95 12.89 -10.12
CA PRO A 142 -1.19 12.28 -8.82
C PRO A 142 -2.67 12.28 -8.40
N PHE A 143 -3.43 13.29 -8.83
CA PHE A 143 -4.84 13.45 -8.46
C PHE A 143 -5.77 12.52 -9.25
N TYR A 144 -5.34 11.95 -10.38
CA TYR A 144 -6.13 10.93 -11.06
C TYR A 144 -6.27 9.69 -10.18
N GLY A 145 -5.16 9.21 -9.59
CA GLY A 145 -5.17 8.13 -8.61
C GLY A 145 -6.17 8.41 -7.48
N ALA A 146 -6.09 9.61 -6.88
CA ALA A 146 -7.02 10.05 -5.84
C ALA A 146 -8.50 9.98 -6.25
N GLY A 147 -8.82 10.42 -7.47
CA GLY A 147 -10.19 10.38 -8.00
C GLY A 147 -10.71 8.95 -8.21
N PHE A 148 -9.85 8.03 -8.66
CA PHE A 148 -10.23 6.64 -8.87
C PHE A 148 -10.53 5.90 -7.58
N ILE A 149 -9.87 6.24 -6.47
CA ILE A 149 -10.11 5.59 -5.18
C ILE A 149 -11.58 5.67 -4.73
N LEU A 150 -12.28 6.76 -5.05
CA LEU A 150 -13.72 6.90 -4.76
C LEU A 150 -14.59 5.88 -5.53
N GLY A 151 -14.07 5.34 -6.63
CA GLY A 151 -14.67 4.24 -7.39
C GLY A 151 -14.35 2.85 -6.85
N SER A 152 -13.56 2.72 -5.78
CA SER A 152 -13.20 1.42 -5.19
C SER A 152 -14.37 0.50 -4.81
N PRO A 153 -15.59 0.97 -4.42
CA PRO A 153 -16.72 0.06 -4.23
C PRO A 153 -17.10 -0.75 -5.48
N ILE A 154 -16.74 -0.26 -6.68
CA ILE A 154 -16.94 -1.00 -7.94
C ILE A 154 -16.11 -2.29 -7.95
N GLY A 155 -15.03 -2.38 -7.17
CA GLY A 155 -14.18 -3.56 -7.02
C GLY A 155 -14.94 -4.83 -6.61
N PHE A 156 -16.08 -4.72 -5.92
CA PHE A 156 -16.95 -5.87 -5.61
C PHE A 156 -17.65 -6.47 -6.83
N PHE A 157 -17.80 -5.71 -7.91
CA PHE A 157 -18.53 -6.11 -9.12
C PHE A 157 -17.62 -6.25 -10.33
N LYS A 158 -16.67 -5.31 -10.47
CA LYS A 158 -15.73 -5.26 -11.59
C LYS A 158 -14.40 -4.69 -11.13
N ARG A 159 -13.39 -5.56 -11.12
CA ARG A 159 -12.06 -5.24 -10.63
C ARG A 159 -11.16 -4.58 -11.67
N ARG A 160 -11.36 -4.89 -12.95
CA ARG A 160 -10.45 -4.46 -14.03
C ARG A 160 -11.15 -3.64 -15.09
N PHE A 161 -10.52 -2.54 -15.46
CA PHE A 161 -10.89 -1.74 -16.62
C PHE A 161 -9.62 -1.46 -17.41
N GLU A 162 -9.59 -1.92 -18.65
CA GLU A 162 -8.43 -1.78 -19.53
C GLU A 162 -8.87 -1.08 -20.82
N ARG A 163 -8.11 -0.07 -21.21
CA ARG A 163 -8.15 0.66 -22.48
C ARG A 163 -6.71 0.83 -22.96
N ASP A 164 -6.52 1.09 -24.25
CA ASP A 164 -5.19 1.18 -24.88
C ASP A 164 -4.24 2.19 -24.19
N ASP A 165 -4.80 3.23 -23.56
CA ASP A 165 -4.09 4.34 -22.93
C ASP A 165 -4.21 4.39 -21.39
N LEU A 166 -4.97 3.48 -20.79
CA LEU A 166 -5.30 3.48 -19.37
C LEU A 166 -5.68 2.07 -18.91
N SER A 167 -5.04 1.56 -17.86
CA SER A 167 -5.64 0.49 -17.08
C SER A 167 -5.81 0.85 -15.62
N LEU A 168 -6.89 0.33 -15.06
CA LEU A 168 -7.35 0.53 -13.69
C LEU A 168 -7.62 -0.83 -13.06
N THR A 169 -7.03 -1.07 -11.89
CA THR A 169 -7.42 -2.18 -11.02
C THR A 169 -8.00 -1.63 -9.73
N PHE A 170 -9.18 -2.12 -9.37
CA PHE A 170 -9.88 -1.83 -8.13
C PHE A 170 -9.83 -3.03 -7.20
N ASP A 171 -9.73 -2.74 -5.91
CA ASP A 171 -10.03 -3.69 -4.86
C ASP A 171 -10.82 -3.01 -3.74
N ALA A 172 -11.56 -3.83 -2.99
CA ALA A 172 -12.43 -3.36 -1.93
C ALA A 172 -12.45 -4.37 -0.79
N LEU A 173 -12.60 -3.85 0.42
CA LEU A 173 -12.61 -4.58 1.65
C LEU A 173 -13.73 -4.02 2.52
N LEU A 174 -14.61 -4.89 3.00
CA LEU A 174 -15.69 -4.53 3.93
C LEU A 174 -15.61 -5.44 5.14
N GLY A 175 -15.54 -4.86 6.34
CA GLY A 175 -15.30 -5.61 7.55
C GLY A 175 -15.87 -5.00 8.82
N ALA A 176 -15.69 -5.75 9.89
CA ALA A 176 -16.01 -5.36 11.25
C ALA A 176 -14.85 -5.72 12.19
N GLN A 177 -14.68 -4.95 13.25
CA GLN A 177 -13.75 -5.20 14.34
C GLN A 177 -14.53 -5.24 15.65
N LEU A 178 -14.22 -6.22 16.48
CA LEU A 178 -14.70 -6.32 17.85
C LEU A 178 -13.51 -6.08 18.78
N ASP A 179 -13.60 -5.05 19.61
CA ASP A 179 -12.66 -4.75 20.68
C ASP A 179 -13.19 -5.29 22.00
N GLU A 180 -12.42 -6.17 22.63
CA GLU A 180 -12.70 -6.71 23.95
C GLU A 180 -11.55 -6.34 24.90
N PRO A 181 -11.80 -5.64 26.03
CA PRO A 181 -10.73 -5.17 26.93
C PRO A 181 -9.78 -6.28 27.42
N ASP A 182 -10.31 -7.49 27.64
CA ASP A 182 -9.55 -8.60 28.22
C ASP A 182 -8.75 -9.41 27.19
N ILE A 183 -9.12 -9.33 25.91
CA ILE A 183 -8.60 -10.22 24.83
C ILE A 183 -7.89 -9.41 23.74
N GLY A 184 -8.23 -8.13 23.58
CA GLY A 184 -7.78 -7.30 22.48
C GLY A 184 -8.81 -7.20 21.35
N SER A 185 -8.33 -6.90 20.14
CA SER A 185 -9.22 -6.66 18.99
C SER A 185 -9.20 -7.79 17.98
N ILE A 186 -10.39 -8.16 17.49
CA ILE A 186 -10.59 -9.18 16.47
C ILE A 186 -11.30 -8.54 15.29
N SER A 187 -10.65 -8.55 14.14
CA SER A 187 -11.17 -8.03 12.88
C SER A 187 -11.45 -9.16 11.90
N ALA A 188 -12.57 -9.03 11.19
CA ALA A 188 -12.94 -9.91 10.09
C ALA A 188 -13.47 -9.06 8.92
N ALA A 189 -13.01 -9.34 7.72
CA ALA A 189 -13.47 -8.66 6.52
C ALA A 189 -13.51 -9.56 5.29
N TYR A 190 -14.31 -9.15 4.32
CA TYR A 190 -14.31 -9.72 2.99
C TYR A 190 -13.57 -8.80 2.03
N VAL A 191 -12.54 -9.33 1.38
CA VAL A 191 -11.73 -8.70 0.34
C VAL A 191 -12.26 -9.16 -1.02
N ALA A 192 -12.73 -8.22 -1.83
CA ALA A 192 -13.33 -8.49 -3.15
C ALA A 192 -12.42 -9.32 -4.06
N SER A 193 -11.10 -9.12 -3.94
CA SER A 193 -10.11 -9.78 -4.79
C SER A 193 -9.62 -11.14 -4.33
N LYS A 194 -9.65 -11.39 -3.02
CA LYS A 194 -8.79 -12.39 -2.37
C LYS A 194 -9.46 -13.10 -1.19
N GLY A 195 -10.75 -12.94 -0.97
CA GLY A 195 -11.49 -13.74 0.01
C GLY A 195 -11.50 -13.11 1.40
N PHE A 196 -10.99 -13.80 2.41
CA PHE A 196 -11.20 -13.42 3.81
C PHE A 196 -9.96 -12.75 4.40
N TYR A 197 -10.14 -11.60 5.05
CA TYR A 197 -9.13 -10.93 5.85
C TYR A 197 -9.48 -11.03 7.33
N THR A 198 -8.46 -11.28 8.16
CA THR A 198 -8.60 -11.19 9.61
C THR A 198 -7.36 -10.57 10.24
N ASN A 199 -7.58 -9.85 11.33
CA ASN A 199 -6.51 -9.33 12.16
C ASN A 199 -6.88 -9.55 13.63
N LEU A 200 -5.95 -10.12 14.39
CA LEU A 200 -6.04 -10.26 15.83
C LEU A 200 -4.91 -9.45 16.44
N SER A 201 -5.24 -8.52 17.34
CA SER A 201 -4.26 -7.85 18.19
C SER A 201 -4.59 -8.09 19.65
N GLU A 202 -3.59 -8.41 20.45
CA GLU A 202 -3.73 -8.64 21.90
C GLU A 202 -3.00 -7.51 22.62
N HIS A 203 -3.69 -6.84 23.55
CA HIS A 203 -3.19 -5.62 24.17
C HIS A 203 -2.12 -5.87 25.23
N HIS A 204 -2.17 -6.95 26.00
CA HIS A 204 -1.25 -7.19 27.12
C HIS A 204 0.16 -7.60 26.66
N LEU A 205 0.25 -8.38 25.59
CA LEU A 205 1.48 -8.88 24.99
C LEU A 205 1.90 -8.03 23.79
N HIS A 206 1.09 -7.04 23.39
CA HIS A 206 1.27 -6.22 22.19
C HIS A 206 1.51 -7.07 20.92
N THR A 207 0.96 -8.29 20.89
CA THR A 207 1.09 -9.21 19.76
C THR A 207 0.03 -8.92 18.71
N PHE A 208 0.38 -9.10 17.44
CA PHE A 208 -0.59 -9.02 16.36
C PHE A 208 -0.37 -10.10 15.31
N ILE A 209 -1.45 -10.45 14.62
CA ILE A 209 -1.45 -11.29 13.43
C ILE A 209 -2.50 -10.79 12.45
N GLY A 210 -2.07 -10.37 11.26
CA GLY A 210 -2.88 -10.02 10.11
C GLY A 210 -2.71 -11.05 9.00
N LEU A 211 -3.83 -11.49 8.41
CA LEU A 211 -3.87 -12.58 7.43
C LEU A 211 -4.89 -12.26 6.34
N VAL A 212 -4.52 -12.49 5.08
CA VAL A 212 -5.49 -12.65 3.99
C VAL A 212 -5.45 -14.11 3.54
N TYR A 213 -6.61 -14.75 3.56
CA TYR A 213 -6.83 -16.11 3.09
C TYR A 213 -7.65 -16.11 1.80
N GLN A 214 -7.04 -16.62 0.74
CA GLN A 214 -7.67 -16.79 -0.56
C GLN A 214 -8.48 -18.08 -0.59
N GLU A 215 -9.80 -17.92 -0.59
CA GLU A 215 -10.70 -19.00 -0.97
C GLU A 215 -10.48 -19.29 -2.45
N ALA A 216 -10.36 -20.57 -2.81
CA ALA A 216 -10.04 -21.04 -4.16
C ALA A 216 -11.23 -20.84 -5.13
N ALA A 217 -11.87 -19.68 -5.17
CA ALA A 217 -12.99 -19.40 -6.06
C ALA A 217 -12.60 -19.53 -7.54
N ASP A 218 -11.34 -19.26 -7.89
CA ASP A 218 -10.82 -19.45 -9.25
C ASP A 218 -10.70 -20.95 -9.66
N SER A 219 -10.80 -21.89 -8.71
CA SER A 219 -10.79 -23.34 -9.01
C SER A 219 -12.14 -23.89 -9.50
N ILE A 220 -13.22 -23.10 -9.42
CA ILE A 220 -14.53 -23.48 -9.97
C ILE A 220 -14.60 -23.18 -11.48
N GLU A 221 -13.91 -22.13 -11.96
CA GLU A 221 -13.84 -21.82 -13.40
C GLU A 221 -12.80 -22.68 -14.16
N GLN A 222 -11.78 -23.20 -13.48
CA GLN A 222 -10.65 -23.88 -14.13
C GLN A 222 -10.72 -25.41 -14.17
N GLY A 223 -11.81 -26.03 -13.71
CA GLY A 223 -12.09 -27.44 -13.97
C GLY A 223 -10.94 -28.41 -13.63
N LEU A 224 -10.87 -28.82 -12.36
CA LEU A 224 -10.19 -30.04 -11.89
C LEU A 224 -8.76 -30.28 -12.44
N GLU A 225 -7.77 -29.89 -11.63
CA GLU A 225 -6.66 -30.80 -11.34
C GLU A 225 -6.35 -30.74 -9.84
N GLU A 226 -6.15 -31.90 -9.22
CA GLU A 226 -5.69 -32.06 -7.84
C GLU A 226 -4.27 -31.47 -7.71
N GLN A 227 -4.15 -30.15 -7.76
CA GLN A 227 -2.96 -29.49 -7.31
C GLN A 227 -2.91 -29.69 -5.80
N LYS A 228 -1.90 -30.45 -5.34
CA LYS A 228 -1.46 -30.47 -3.94
C LYS A 228 -0.93 -29.09 -3.60
N ASP A 229 -1.83 -28.12 -3.52
CA ASP A 229 -1.51 -26.78 -3.08
C ASP A 229 -1.12 -26.88 -1.62
N ASP A 230 0.10 -26.44 -1.32
CA ASP A 230 0.50 -26.21 0.06
C ASP A 230 -0.58 -25.30 0.68
N PRO A 231 -1.14 -25.61 1.87
CA PRO A 231 -2.09 -24.72 2.52
C PRO A 231 -1.57 -23.27 2.67
N LEU A 232 -0.24 -23.08 2.67
CA LEU A 232 0.39 -21.77 2.66
C LEU A 232 0.23 -21.00 1.34
N ASP A 233 -0.01 -21.66 0.21
CA ASP A 233 -0.21 -21.00 -1.08
C ASP A 233 -1.52 -20.20 -1.14
N ARG A 234 -2.46 -20.54 -0.28
CA ARG A 234 -3.74 -19.84 -0.07
C ARG A 234 -3.59 -18.60 0.81
N ILE A 235 -2.39 -18.32 1.30
CA ILE A 235 -2.09 -17.18 2.17
C ILE A 235 -1.23 -16.19 1.39
N PRO A 236 -1.84 -15.31 0.57
CA PRO A 236 -1.10 -14.26 -0.13
C PRO A 236 -0.46 -13.24 0.82
N TYR A 237 -1.03 -13.06 2.01
CA TYR A 237 -0.55 -12.12 3.02
C TYR A 237 -0.54 -12.74 4.42
N LEU A 238 0.58 -12.59 5.12
CA LEU A 238 0.67 -12.81 6.56
C LEU A 238 1.62 -11.78 7.16
N LYS A 239 1.21 -11.12 8.22
CA LYS A 239 2.09 -10.26 9.03
C LYS A 239 1.82 -10.56 10.49
N ALA A 240 2.86 -10.91 11.25
CA ALA A 240 2.71 -11.23 12.66
C ALA A 240 3.93 -10.78 13.46
N GLY A 241 3.73 -10.34 14.69
CA GLY A 241 4.82 -9.88 15.52
C GLY A 241 4.39 -9.17 16.79
N LEU A 242 5.31 -8.38 17.31
CA LEU A 242 5.16 -7.52 18.48
C LEU A 242 5.13 -6.07 17.98
N ALA A 243 4.00 -5.41 18.20
CA ALA A 243 3.74 -4.04 17.77
C ALA A 243 4.61 -3.05 18.55
N ASN A 244 4.78 -3.31 19.85
CA ASN A 244 5.59 -2.49 20.73
C ASN A 244 6.24 -3.37 21.82
N LEU A 245 7.50 -3.06 22.16
CA LEU A 245 8.27 -3.68 23.24
C LEU A 245 8.61 -2.68 24.36
N ASP A 246 7.88 -1.57 24.44
CA ASP A 246 8.15 -0.50 25.41
C ASP A 246 8.09 -0.95 26.87
N TRP A 247 7.34 -2.02 27.16
CA TRP A 247 7.33 -2.66 28.48
C TRP A 247 8.70 -3.22 28.92
N LEU A 248 9.63 -3.50 27.99
CA LEU A 248 10.99 -3.94 28.32
C LEU A 248 11.89 -2.80 28.81
N VAL A 249 11.60 -1.56 28.39
CA VAL A 249 12.42 -0.37 28.70
C VAL A 249 11.83 0.49 29.81
N GLY A 250 10.52 0.37 30.07
CA GLY A 250 9.82 1.12 31.13
C GLY A 250 10.01 2.63 30.96
N ASP A 251 10.34 3.32 32.06
CA ASP A 251 10.53 4.78 32.08
C ASP A 251 11.65 5.28 31.14
N ALA A 252 12.55 4.39 30.70
CA ALA A 252 13.60 4.74 29.73
C ALA A 252 13.07 4.90 28.29
N ARG A 253 11.78 4.64 28.03
CA ARG A 253 11.11 4.81 26.72
C ARG A 253 11.38 6.16 26.08
N GLU A 254 11.36 7.24 26.87
CA GLU A 254 11.64 8.60 26.33
C GLU A 254 13.03 8.75 25.69
N THR A 255 13.99 7.92 26.09
CA THR A 255 15.38 7.98 25.61
C THR A 255 15.70 6.85 24.64
N ILE A 256 15.20 5.64 24.90
CA ILE A 256 15.47 4.46 24.07
C ILE A 256 14.55 4.44 22.84
N GLY A 257 13.34 4.96 22.99
CA GLY A 257 12.28 4.93 21.98
C GLY A 257 11.62 3.57 21.87
N SER A 258 10.83 3.37 20.81
CA SER A 258 9.97 2.18 20.64
C SER A 258 10.57 1.14 19.70
N THR A 259 10.51 -0.12 20.13
CA THR A 259 11.01 -1.26 19.36
C THR A 259 9.85 -2.10 18.82
N ARG A 260 9.93 -2.47 17.53
CA ARG A 260 8.98 -3.35 16.86
C ARG A 260 9.72 -4.54 16.24
N ILE A 261 9.13 -5.73 16.36
CA ILE A 261 9.67 -6.96 15.76
C ILE A 261 8.55 -7.70 15.07
N PHE A 262 8.67 -7.96 13.77
CA PHE A 262 7.64 -8.71 13.06
C PHE A 262 8.17 -9.50 11.87
N ALA A 263 7.44 -10.54 11.51
CA ALA A 263 7.57 -11.26 10.27
C ALA A 263 6.47 -10.84 9.29
N ARG A 264 6.82 -10.78 8.01
CA ARG A 264 5.87 -10.51 6.93
C ARG A 264 6.14 -11.45 5.75
N ARG A 265 5.09 -12.10 5.26
CA ARG A 265 5.02 -12.84 4.01
C ARG A 265 4.14 -12.08 3.02
N LEU A 266 4.65 -11.90 1.82
CA LEU A 266 3.96 -11.36 0.66
C LEU A 266 4.14 -12.34 -0.51
N LYS A 267 3.11 -12.49 -1.33
CA LYS A 267 3.17 -13.29 -2.56
C LYS A 267 3.18 -12.36 -3.77
N TYR A 268 4.30 -12.29 -4.49
CA TYR A 268 4.36 -11.59 -5.77
C TYR A 268 3.70 -12.46 -6.84
N GLN A 269 2.71 -11.91 -7.54
CA GLN A 269 2.07 -12.62 -8.64
C GLN A 269 2.96 -12.56 -9.88
N GLY A 270 3.15 -13.71 -10.52
CA GLY A 270 3.82 -13.77 -11.81
C GLY A 270 3.04 -13.02 -12.87
N ILE A 271 3.77 -12.41 -13.81
CA ILE A 271 3.19 -11.96 -15.07
C ILE A 271 3.71 -12.87 -16.17
N ALA A 272 2.82 -13.30 -17.05
CA ALA A 272 3.23 -14.04 -18.24
C ALA A 272 4.26 -13.23 -19.04
N PRO A 273 5.41 -13.83 -19.42
CA PRO A 273 6.37 -13.18 -20.31
C PRO A 273 5.72 -12.84 -21.65
N SER A 274 6.28 -11.85 -22.34
CA SER A 274 5.67 -11.20 -23.50
C SER A 274 5.42 -12.10 -24.71
N ASN A 275 6.14 -13.23 -24.77
CA ASN A 275 6.07 -14.23 -25.84
C ASN A 275 5.06 -15.34 -25.58
N VAL A 276 4.25 -15.24 -24.52
CA VAL A 276 3.19 -16.20 -24.23
C VAL A 276 1.94 -15.78 -25.01
N PRO A 277 1.40 -16.65 -25.89
CA PRO A 277 0.12 -16.42 -26.57
C PRO A 277 -0.97 -16.02 -25.57
N ARG A 278 -1.86 -15.07 -25.92
CA ARG A 278 -2.90 -14.54 -25.01
C ARG A 278 -3.78 -15.63 -24.37
N ASP A 279 -3.99 -16.73 -25.09
CA ASP A 279 -4.72 -17.94 -24.65
C ASP A 279 -3.95 -18.81 -23.65
N GLN A 280 -2.63 -18.63 -23.50
CA GLN A 280 -1.75 -19.31 -22.54
C GLN A 280 -1.30 -18.40 -21.39
N VAL A 281 -1.68 -17.11 -21.41
CA VAL A 281 -1.29 -16.12 -20.41
C VAL A 281 -1.77 -16.53 -19.01
N ASP A 282 -2.92 -17.17 -18.89
CA ASP A 282 -3.47 -17.58 -17.59
C ASP A 282 -2.69 -18.73 -16.95
N GLU A 283 -2.10 -19.62 -17.76
CA GLU A 283 -1.25 -20.72 -17.28
C GLU A 283 0.10 -20.20 -16.76
N VAL A 284 0.66 -19.15 -17.37
CA VAL A 284 1.96 -18.58 -16.96
C VAL A 284 1.86 -17.52 -15.86
N LYS A 285 0.69 -16.89 -15.68
CA LYS A 285 0.36 -16.05 -14.51
C LYS A 285 0.49 -16.80 -13.17
N SER A 286 0.47 -18.14 -13.19
CA SER A 286 0.58 -18.99 -11.99
C SER A 286 1.95 -18.95 -11.30
N GLN A 287 3.00 -18.42 -11.95
CA GLN A 287 4.36 -18.35 -11.39
C GLN A 287 4.50 -17.26 -10.33
N SER A 288 3.95 -17.53 -9.14
CA SER A 288 4.08 -16.68 -7.98
C SER A 288 5.42 -16.86 -7.26
N LEU A 289 5.91 -15.79 -6.62
CA LEU A 289 7.10 -15.83 -5.79
C LEU A 289 6.75 -15.43 -4.36
N ASP A 290 7.04 -16.32 -3.42
CA ASP A 290 6.96 -16.00 -2.00
C ASP A 290 8.12 -15.10 -1.57
N PHE A 291 7.77 -14.04 -0.86
CA PHE A 291 8.71 -13.11 -0.28
C PHE A 291 8.44 -12.94 1.21
N ALA A 292 9.31 -13.53 2.01
CA ALA A 292 9.15 -13.60 3.46
C ALA A 292 10.33 -12.92 4.16
N THR A 293 10.01 -12.05 5.11
CA THR A 293 10.93 -11.09 5.72
C THR A 293 10.72 -11.01 7.24
N ALA A 294 11.80 -10.91 8.01
CA ALA A 294 11.81 -10.50 9.41
C ALA A 294 12.29 -9.06 9.51
N HIS A 295 11.64 -8.28 10.35
CA HIS A 295 11.87 -6.85 10.56
C HIS A 295 12.19 -6.60 12.03
N LEU A 296 13.17 -5.75 12.26
CA LEU A 296 13.50 -5.15 13.54
C LEU A 296 13.57 -3.63 13.32
N GLU A 297 12.70 -2.91 14.00
CA GLU A 297 12.58 -1.47 13.87
C GLU A 297 12.73 -0.81 15.24
N GLN A 298 13.54 0.23 15.32
CA GLN A 298 13.72 1.08 16.49
C GLN A 298 13.38 2.51 16.09
N TYR A 299 12.42 3.12 16.77
CA TYR A 299 11.98 4.49 16.52
C TYR A 299 12.24 5.37 17.73
N GLY A 300 12.58 6.64 17.52
CA GLY A 300 12.71 7.62 18.59
C GLY A 300 13.90 7.42 19.52
N LEU A 301 14.96 6.72 19.08
CA LEU A 301 16.21 6.65 19.84
C LEU A 301 16.76 8.07 20.03
N LEU A 302 16.93 8.48 21.28
CA LEU A 302 17.26 9.86 21.66
C LEU A 302 16.30 10.90 21.05
N LYS A 303 15.03 10.54 20.88
CA LYS A 303 13.94 11.35 20.28
C LYS A 303 14.13 11.75 18.81
N LEU A 304 15.19 11.30 18.14
CA LEU A 304 15.58 11.77 16.80
C LEU A 304 15.93 10.67 15.82
N LEU A 305 16.53 9.57 16.29
CA LEU A 305 17.10 8.54 15.44
C LEU A 305 16.14 7.36 15.32
N ASN A 306 15.94 6.89 14.10
CA ASN A 306 15.26 5.62 13.86
C ASN A 306 16.13 4.70 13.02
N VAL A 307 16.11 3.41 13.33
CA VAL A 307 16.85 2.36 12.64
C VAL A 307 15.86 1.27 12.25
N SER A 308 15.89 0.83 10.99
CA SER A 308 15.13 -0.32 10.53
C SER A 308 16.04 -1.31 9.81
N VAL A 309 15.91 -2.58 10.14
CA VAL A 309 16.64 -3.69 9.54
C VAL A 309 15.65 -4.77 9.17
N ALA A 310 15.74 -5.27 7.92
CA ALA A 310 14.96 -6.41 7.49
C ALA A 310 15.83 -7.48 6.82
N GLY A 311 15.63 -8.73 7.22
CA GLY A 311 16.21 -9.92 6.59
C GLY A 311 15.14 -10.69 5.82
N ALA A 312 15.35 -10.93 4.53
CA ALA A 312 14.56 -11.88 3.76
C ALA A 312 15.10 -13.30 3.98
N TRP A 313 14.22 -14.30 4.05
CA TRP A 313 14.60 -15.72 4.04
C TRP A 313 14.00 -16.51 2.87
N ALA A 314 13.00 -15.95 2.20
CA ALA A 314 12.46 -16.45 0.94
C ALA A 314 12.44 -15.30 -0.09
N PRO A 315 12.77 -15.54 -1.38
CA PRO A 315 13.09 -16.85 -1.97
C PRO A 315 14.47 -17.41 -1.60
N GLU A 316 15.41 -16.54 -1.22
CA GLU A 316 16.72 -16.93 -0.68
C GLU A 316 17.08 -15.98 0.48
N PRO A 317 17.93 -16.38 1.44
CA PRO A 317 18.31 -15.51 2.53
C PRO A 317 19.18 -14.33 2.10
N PHE A 318 18.76 -13.10 2.40
CA PHE A 318 19.57 -11.88 2.21
C PHE A 318 19.12 -10.73 3.11
N ILE A 319 19.98 -9.73 3.32
CA ILE A 319 19.59 -8.48 3.99
C ILE A 319 18.75 -7.67 3.00
N HIS A 320 17.45 -7.57 3.28
CA HIS A 320 16.48 -6.86 2.46
C HIS A 320 16.53 -5.36 2.69
N GLU A 321 16.70 -4.92 3.93
CA GLU A 321 16.66 -3.51 4.28
C GLU A 321 17.67 -3.18 5.36
N LEU A 322 18.32 -2.04 5.21
CA LEU A 322 19.02 -1.33 6.27
C LEU A 322 18.77 0.16 6.09
N THR A 323 18.03 0.77 7.01
CA THR A 323 17.62 2.17 6.95
C THR A 323 17.98 2.89 8.25
N LEU A 324 18.54 4.08 8.11
CA LEU A 324 18.70 5.06 9.19
C LEU A 324 17.85 6.28 8.85
N SER A 325 17.14 6.83 9.83
CA SER A 325 16.45 8.10 9.65
C SER A 325 16.65 9.02 10.84
N VAL A 326 16.62 10.31 10.57
CA VAL A 326 16.80 11.38 11.55
C VAL A 326 15.67 12.40 11.36
N GLY A 327 15.06 12.82 12.45
CA GLY A 327 14.09 13.91 12.41
C GLY A 327 13.18 13.97 13.61
N GLN A 328 12.38 15.03 13.66
CA GLN A 328 11.26 15.15 14.59
C GLN A 328 10.07 14.43 13.94
N GLY A 329 9.88 13.17 14.33
CA GLY A 329 8.72 12.40 13.94
C GLY A 329 8.98 10.92 13.71
N MET A 330 7.98 10.12 14.07
CA MET A 330 7.93 8.68 13.85
C MET A 330 7.18 8.40 12.54
N PRO A 331 7.25 7.19 11.97
CA PRO A 331 6.35 6.85 10.88
C PRO A 331 4.89 6.94 11.35
N GLU A 332 3.99 7.20 10.40
CA GLU A 332 2.57 7.45 10.65
C GLU A 332 1.89 6.35 11.51
N ASP A 333 2.18 5.08 11.23
CA ASP A 333 1.61 3.94 11.97
C ASP A 333 2.08 3.91 13.44
N MET A 334 3.34 4.27 13.71
CA MET A 334 3.87 4.37 15.08
C MET A 334 3.32 5.60 15.81
N MET A 335 3.07 6.71 15.12
CA MET A 335 2.42 7.87 15.74
C MET A 335 1.00 7.53 16.20
N LEU A 336 0.24 6.84 15.34
CA LEU A 336 -1.12 6.39 15.66
C LEU A 336 -1.12 5.40 16.83
N GLU A 337 -0.19 4.44 16.85
CA GLU A 337 -0.08 3.48 17.94
C GLU A 337 0.29 4.16 19.26
N ASN A 338 1.24 5.11 19.25
CA ASN A 338 1.58 5.88 20.45
C ASN A 338 0.40 6.73 20.94
N MET A 339 -0.36 7.37 20.04
CA MET A 339 -1.58 8.10 20.40
C MET A 339 -2.65 7.18 21.00
N ARG A 340 -2.71 5.92 20.56
CA ARG A 340 -3.62 4.90 21.10
C ARG A 340 -3.23 4.46 22.52
N GLU A 341 -1.93 4.31 22.76
CA GLU A 341 -1.41 3.88 24.06
C GLU A 341 -1.36 5.01 25.10
N ASP A 342 -0.86 6.18 24.70
CA ASP A 342 -0.63 7.31 25.60
C ASP A 342 -1.85 8.25 25.70
N GLY A 343 -2.86 8.03 24.86
CA GLY A 343 -3.97 8.94 24.66
C GLY A 343 -3.57 10.15 23.80
N VAL A 344 -4.56 10.95 23.42
CA VAL A 344 -4.30 12.19 22.69
C VAL A 344 -3.92 13.26 23.71
N ASP A 345 -2.72 13.84 23.58
CA ASP A 345 -2.20 14.79 24.57
C ASP A 345 -3.06 16.06 24.58
N HIS A 346 -3.80 16.27 25.67
CA HIS A 346 -4.71 17.42 25.81
C HIS A 346 -3.97 18.75 26.06
N ASP A 347 -2.67 18.69 26.40
CA ASP A 347 -1.84 19.88 26.68
C ASP A 347 -0.90 20.25 25.51
N ALA A 348 -0.87 19.45 24.44
CA ALA A 348 -0.05 19.71 23.26
C ALA A 348 -0.58 20.91 22.44
N GLU A 349 0.33 21.64 21.78
CA GLU A 349 -0.05 22.67 20.81
C GLU A 349 -1.03 22.07 19.79
N SER A 350 -2.14 22.78 19.51
CA SER A 350 -3.21 22.34 18.61
C SER A 350 -2.77 22.09 17.17
N SER A 351 -1.51 22.39 16.84
CA SER A 351 -0.89 22.07 15.56
C SER A 351 0.53 21.56 15.78
N PHE A 352 0.91 20.50 15.06
CA PHE A 352 2.28 20.03 15.01
C PHE A 352 2.81 20.01 13.58
N PHE A 353 4.12 20.21 13.44
CA PHE A 353 4.86 20.02 12.20
C PHE A 353 6.12 19.22 12.50
N GLY A 354 6.39 18.21 11.69
CA GLY A 354 7.57 17.38 11.79
C GLY A 354 8.20 17.12 10.43
N MET A 355 9.50 16.84 10.45
CA MET A 355 10.24 16.45 9.26
C MET A 355 11.18 15.31 9.63
N ARG A 356 11.23 14.30 8.76
CA ARG A 356 12.13 13.17 8.86
C ARG A 356 12.86 12.95 7.54
N ALA A 357 14.15 12.69 7.61
CA ALA A 357 14.94 12.25 6.47
C ALA A 357 15.45 10.83 6.72
N ALA A 358 15.29 9.94 5.75
CA ALA A 358 15.76 8.56 5.81
C ALA A 358 16.74 8.29 4.67
N VAL A 359 17.78 7.52 4.96
CA VAL A 359 18.75 7.00 4.00
C VAL A 359 19.05 5.54 4.29
N GLY A 360 19.33 4.77 3.25
CA GLY A 360 19.59 3.35 3.46
C GLY A 360 19.81 2.58 2.19
N MET A 361 19.71 1.26 2.33
CA MET A 361 19.80 0.32 1.24
C MET A 361 18.60 -0.62 1.29
N VAL A 362 18.04 -0.91 0.13
CA VAL A 362 17.02 -1.94 -0.05
C VAL A 362 17.50 -2.92 -1.10
N ARG A 363 17.40 -4.21 -0.84
CA ARG A 363 17.71 -5.27 -1.82
C ARG A 363 16.42 -5.95 -2.24
N MET A 364 16.19 -6.05 -3.53
CA MET A 364 15.05 -6.82 -4.07
C MET A 364 15.52 -8.18 -4.58
N PRO A 365 14.68 -9.23 -4.47
CA PRO A 365 14.94 -10.48 -5.18
C PRO A 365 14.87 -10.21 -6.70
N LYS A 366 15.47 -11.12 -7.49
CA LYS A 366 15.36 -11.05 -8.95
C LYS A 366 13.93 -11.42 -9.36
N LEU A 367 13.23 -10.50 -10.02
CA LEU A 367 11.89 -10.72 -10.55
C LEU A 367 11.94 -10.56 -12.07
N TRP A 368 12.43 -11.59 -12.74
CA TRP A 368 12.66 -11.57 -14.20
C TRP A 368 11.38 -11.28 -14.99
N TYR A 369 10.22 -11.71 -14.49
CA TYR A 369 8.92 -11.43 -15.08
C TYR A 369 8.50 -9.95 -14.94
N TYR A 370 9.02 -9.22 -13.96
CA TYR A 370 8.86 -7.75 -13.87
C TYR A 370 10.00 -6.97 -14.55
N GLY A 371 10.95 -7.65 -15.20
CA GLY A 371 12.17 -7.01 -15.72
C GLY A 371 13.11 -6.48 -14.62
N VAL A 372 12.97 -7.00 -13.40
CA VAL A 372 13.76 -6.60 -12.23
C VAL A 372 14.97 -7.51 -12.10
N GLU A 373 16.16 -6.94 -12.26
CA GLU A 373 17.43 -7.67 -12.16
C GLU A 373 17.74 -8.09 -10.70
N GLY A 374 17.14 -7.39 -9.73
CA GLY A 374 17.40 -7.58 -8.30
C GLY A 374 18.70 -6.89 -7.86
N GLY A 375 19.07 -7.09 -6.60
CA GLY A 375 20.30 -6.52 -6.04
C GLY A 375 20.08 -5.26 -5.19
N PRO A 376 21.16 -4.67 -4.66
CA PRO A 376 21.09 -3.57 -3.72
C PRO A 376 20.79 -2.24 -4.41
N LEU A 377 19.84 -1.49 -3.85
CA LEU A 377 19.38 -0.20 -4.31
C LEU A 377 19.57 0.83 -3.20
N PHE A 378 20.08 2.00 -3.56
CA PHE A 378 20.13 3.12 -2.63
C PHE A 378 18.72 3.65 -2.36
N ARG A 379 18.38 3.84 -1.09
CA ARG A 379 17.12 4.41 -0.63
C ARG A 379 17.35 5.78 -0.04
N PHE A 380 16.44 6.70 -0.34
CA PHE A 380 16.25 7.90 0.46
C PHE A 380 14.76 8.25 0.53
N SER A 381 14.35 8.92 1.61
CA SER A 381 13.06 9.59 1.69
C SER A 381 13.14 10.82 2.57
N VAL A 382 12.27 11.78 2.28
CA VAL A 382 11.96 12.92 3.14
C VAL A 382 10.47 12.89 3.39
N ASP A 383 10.12 12.89 4.67
CA ASP A 383 8.74 12.82 5.13
C ASP A 383 8.45 14.13 5.86
N LEU A 384 7.38 14.80 5.43
CA LEU A 384 6.82 15.97 6.09
C LEU A 384 5.51 15.52 6.72
N MET A 385 5.35 15.82 8.01
CA MET A 385 4.11 15.58 8.73
C MET A 385 3.59 16.91 9.24
N MET A 386 2.30 17.10 9.11
CA MET A 386 1.60 18.23 9.71
C MET A 386 0.25 17.75 10.19
N GLY A 387 -0.18 18.26 11.33
CA GLY A 387 -1.48 17.91 11.83
C GLY A 387 -1.96 18.90 12.85
N GLY A 388 -3.20 18.70 13.25
CA GLY A 388 -3.79 19.44 14.34
C GLY A 388 -4.80 18.59 15.08
N GLN A 389 -4.95 18.92 16.35
CA GLN A 389 -5.87 18.27 17.26
C GLN A 389 -6.86 19.32 17.75
N ASP A 390 -8.11 18.92 17.87
CA ASP A 390 -9.13 19.63 18.64
C ASP A 390 -9.34 18.87 19.96
N PRO A 391 -8.74 19.34 21.06
CA PRO A 391 -8.84 18.67 22.36
C PRO A 391 -10.28 18.69 22.92
N GLU A 392 -11.15 19.58 22.44
CA GLU A 392 -12.54 19.66 22.93
C GLU A 392 -13.43 18.54 22.37
N HIS A 393 -13.07 18.00 21.20
CA HIS A 393 -13.87 17.02 20.47
C HIS A 393 -13.12 15.72 20.19
N ASP A 394 -11.91 15.54 20.74
CA ASP A 394 -11.00 14.41 20.48
C ASP A 394 -10.83 14.09 18.98
N SER A 395 -10.97 15.12 18.16
CA SER A 395 -10.81 15.04 16.71
C SER A 395 -9.40 15.44 16.34
N TYR A 396 -8.82 14.81 15.34
CA TYR A 396 -7.55 15.23 14.81
C TYR A 396 -7.49 15.00 13.32
N ASN A 397 -6.61 15.78 12.69
CA ASN A 397 -6.29 15.63 11.28
C ASN A 397 -4.76 15.55 11.15
N MET A 398 -4.27 14.53 10.46
CA MET A 398 -2.86 14.41 10.12
C MET A 398 -2.70 14.34 8.61
N PHE A 399 -1.65 14.94 8.10
CA PHE A 399 -1.25 14.91 6.70
C PHE A 399 0.22 14.56 6.61
N PHE A 400 0.54 13.59 5.76
CA PHE A 400 1.92 13.23 5.45
C PHE A 400 2.19 13.43 3.97
N LEU A 401 3.37 14.00 3.69
CA LEU A 401 3.95 14.04 2.36
C LEU A 401 5.31 13.37 2.42
N THR A 402 5.45 12.25 1.72
CA THR A 402 6.71 11.55 1.54
C THR A 402 7.20 11.72 0.11
N ILE A 403 8.46 12.10 -0.04
CA ILE A 403 9.14 12.13 -1.34
C ILE A 403 10.40 11.29 -1.21
N GLY A 404 10.66 10.39 -2.15
CA GLY A 404 11.82 9.52 -2.03
C GLY A 404 12.07 8.67 -3.25
N MET A 405 12.91 7.65 -3.05
CA MET A 405 13.26 6.65 -4.04
C MET A 405 13.53 5.31 -3.33
N ASN A 406 13.13 4.21 -3.96
CA ASN A 406 13.44 2.85 -3.52
C ASN A 406 13.03 2.54 -2.06
N THR A 407 11.89 3.06 -1.59
CA THR A 407 11.36 2.62 -0.30
C THR A 407 10.88 1.17 -0.40
N PRO A 408 11.08 0.35 0.65
CA PRO A 408 10.64 -1.04 0.67
C PRO A 408 9.13 -1.17 0.47
N GLU A 409 8.35 -0.24 1.02
CA GLU A 409 6.89 -0.21 0.85
C GLU A 409 6.51 0.00 -0.62
N THR A 410 7.08 1.03 -1.27
CA THR A 410 6.82 1.29 -2.69
C THR A 410 7.28 0.14 -3.57
N LEU A 411 8.42 -0.50 -3.26
CA LEU A 411 8.91 -1.67 -4.02
C LEU A 411 8.13 -2.95 -3.70
N ALA A 412 7.49 -3.07 -2.54
CA ALA A 412 6.58 -4.16 -2.23
C ALA A 412 5.26 -4.02 -3.00
N LEU A 413 4.79 -2.78 -3.21
CA LEU A 413 3.58 -2.47 -3.98
C LEU A 413 3.84 -2.43 -5.49
N PHE A 414 4.99 -1.93 -5.93
CA PHE A 414 5.39 -1.73 -7.33
C PHE A 414 6.84 -2.22 -7.54
N PRO A 415 7.09 -3.54 -7.65
CA PRO A 415 8.45 -4.08 -7.67
C PRO A 415 9.33 -3.60 -8.83
N PHE A 416 8.72 -3.20 -9.94
CA PHE A 416 9.37 -2.70 -11.14
C PHE A 416 9.72 -1.20 -11.08
N ALA A 417 9.28 -0.45 -10.06
CA ALA A 417 9.61 0.96 -9.87
C ALA A 417 11.03 1.18 -9.31
N GLN A 418 11.98 0.30 -9.63
CA GLN A 418 13.35 0.38 -9.16
C GLN A 418 14.02 1.65 -9.69
N ASN A 419 14.74 2.35 -8.82
CA ASN A 419 15.39 3.64 -9.06
C ASN A 419 14.43 4.72 -9.59
N SER A 420 13.14 4.58 -9.31
CA SER A 420 12.14 5.60 -9.62
C SER A 420 11.87 6.45 -8.40
N GLY A 421 11.86 7.77 -8.60
CA GLY A 421 11.37 8.69 -7.59
C GLY A 421 9.87 8.50 -7.38
N PHE A 422 9.38 8.74 -6.17
CA PHE A 422 7.96 8.71 -5.88
C PHE A 422 7.56 9.86 -4.97
N MET A 423 6.27 10.14 -4.97
CA MET A 423 5.60 11.02 -4.03
C MET A 423 4.42 10.25 -3.43
N LYS A 424 4.33 10.18 -2.10
CA LYS A 424 3.20 9.62 -1.36
C LYS A 424 2.57 10.73 -0.52
N MET A 425 1.25 10.86 -0.59
CA MET A 425 0.45 11.75 0.24
C MET A 425 -0.53 10.89 1.02
N SER A 426 -0.61 11.09 2.33
CA SER A 426 -1.66 10.49 3.16
C SER A 426 -2.34 11.54 4.03
N GLY A 427 -3.58 11.25 4.40
CA GLY A 427 -4.37 12.07 5.28
C GLY A 427 -5.29 11.23 6.16
N SER A 428 -5.21 11.45 7.47
CA SER A 428 -6.06 10.85 8.51
C SER A 428 -7.02 11.90 9.06
N PHE A 429 -8.28 11.50 9.25
CA PHE A 429 -9.34 12.34 9.80
C PHE A 429 -10.13 11.52 10.80
N VAL A 430 -10.11 11.92 12.07
CA VAL A 430 -10.89 11.30 13.14
C VAL A 430 -11.88 12.32 13.69
N PHE A 431 -13.12 11.88 13.88
CA PHE A 431 -14.28 12.71 14.23
C PHE A 431 -15.02 12.22 15.47
#